data_AF-F9DMR7-F1
#
_entry.id   AF-F9DMR7-F1
#
_cell.length_a   1.000
_cell.length_b   1.000
_cell.length_c   1.000
_cell.angle_alpha   90.00
_cell.angle_beta   90.00
_cell.angle_gamma   90.00
#
_symmetry.space_group_name_H-M   'P 1'
#
loop_
_entity.id
_entity.type
_entity.pdbx_description
1 polymer ?
#
loop_
_entity_poly.entity_id
_entity_poly.type
_entity_poly.pdbx_seq_one_letter_code
_entity_poly.pdbx_strand_id
1 'polypeptide(L)'
;YAVESIIWYQLKDHKKIEGIGSFVTTLQDEVINLVSCLEIYQVITHGKFASINGVISLINGTEIDFCDVYTFSNSSRTGKVKEIKSYRL
;
A
#
# COMPACT_ATOMS: atom_id res chain seq x y z
N TYR A 1 4.25 9.42 5.43
CA TYR A 1 3.55 10.69 5.72
C TYR A 1 2.23 10.69 4.95
N ALA A 2 1.11 10.49 5.63
CA ALA A 2 -0.24 10.41 5.06
C ALA A 2 -1.15 11.49 5.67
N VAL A 3 -2.28 11.77 5.03
CA VAL A 3 -3.35 12.59 5.63
C VAL A 3 -4.12 11.76 6.67
N GLU A 4 -4.74 12.42 7.65
CA GLU A 4 -5.55 11.72 8.67
C GLU A 4 -6.71 10.94 8.05
N SER A 5 -7.32 11.47 6.99
CA SER A 5 -8.42 10.88 6.23
C SER A 5 -7.98 9.94 5.11
N ILE A 6 -6.80 9.31 5.22
CA ILE A 6 -6.34 8.35 4.23
C ILE A 6 -7.37 7.25 3.98
N ILE A 7 -7.53 6.85 2.73
CA ILE A 7 -8.37 5.71 2.35
C ILE A 7 -7.48 4.63 1.71
N TRP A 8 -7.59 3.41 2.20
CA TRP A 8 -6.92 2.25 1.61
C TRP A 8 -7.95 1.25 1.09
N TYR A 9 -7.86 0.93 -0.20
CA TYR A 9 -8.68 -0.10 -0.84
C TYR A 9 -7.82 -1.35 -1.05
N GLN A 10 -8.24 -2.48 -0.48
CA GLN A 10 -7.74 -3.81 -0.83
C GLN A 10 -8.71 -4.41 -1.84
N LEU A 11 -8.36 -4.32 -3.12
CA LEU A 11 -9.35 -4.49 -4.20
C LEU A 11 -9.79 -5.94 -4.40
N LYS A 12 -8.88 -6.91 -4.21
CA LYS A 12 -9.19 -8.35 -4.28
C LYS A 12 -10.22 -8.76 -3.22
N ASP A 13 -10.12 -8.19 -2.03
CA ASP A 13 -10.98 -8.52 -0.88
C ASP A 13 -12.20 -7.59 -0.76
N HIS A 14 -12.38 -6.66 -1.70
CA HIS A 14 -13.42 -5.62 -1.67
C HIS A 14 -13.47 -4.83 -0.35
N LYS A 15 -12.32 -4.68 0.34
CA LYS A 15 -12.22 -4.01 1.64
C LYS A 15 -11.81 -2.56 1.46
N LYS A 16 -12.45 -1.68 2.23
CA LYS A 16 -12.13 -0.25 2.34
C LYS A 16 -11.78 0.06 3.79
N ILE A 17 -10.62 0.65 4.01
CA ILE A 17 -10.12 1.08 5.32
C ILE A 17 -9.99 2.59 5.29
N GLU A 18 -10.61 3.26 6.27
CA GLU A 18 -10.68 4.71 6.33
C GLU A 18 -10.04 5.23 7.61
N GLY A 19 -9.21 6.27 7.47
CA GLY A 19 -8.54 6.91 8.59
C GLY A 19 -7.20 6.28 8.93
N ILE A 20 -6.26 7.13 9.35
CA ILE A 20 -4.88 6.72 9.65
C ILE A 20 -4.79 5.71 10.80
N GLY A 21 -5.68 5.79 11.79
CA GLY A 21 -5.74 4.85 12.91
C GLY A 21 -6.02 3.43 12.44
N SER A 22 -7.15 3.23 11.74
CA SER A 22 -7.55 1.93 11.19
C SER A 22 -6.54 1.40 10.17
N PHE A 23 -5.92 2.29 9.37
CA PHE A 23 -4.84 1.92 8.46
C PHE A 23 -3.65 1.30 9.19
N VAL A 24 -3.14 1.95 10.25
CA VAL A 24 -1.97 1.46 11.00
C VAL A 24 -2.29 0.16 11.72
N THR A 25 -3.44 0.08 12.39
CA THR A 25 -3.86 -1.16 13.09
C THR A 25 -3.96 -2.34 12.13
N THR A 26 -4.64 -2.16 10.98
CA THR A 26 -4.79 -3.24 10.00
C THR A 26 -3.44 -3.71 9.45
N LEU A 27 -2.52 -2.78 9.18
CA LEU A 27 -1.19 -3.11 8.67
C LEU A 27 -0.33 -3.87 9.70
N GLN A 28 -0.47 -3.54 10.99
CA GLN A 28 0.21 -4.24 12.07
C GLN A 28 -0.31 -5.67 12.25
N ASP A 29 -1.64 -5.84 12.17
CA ASP A 29 -2.30 -7.14 12.36
C ASP A 29 -2.05 -8.10 11.19
N GLU A 30 -2.03 -7.59 9.95
CA GLU A 30 -1.97 -8.43 8.74
C GLU A 30 -0.54 -8.77 8.28
N VAL A 31 0.46 -7.91 8.52
CA VAL A 31 1.70 -7.95 7.74
C VAL A 31 2.96 -8.22 8.57
N ILE A 32 3.09 -7.63 9.76
CA ILE A 32 4.41 -7.48 10.41
C ILE A 32 5.04 -8.82 10.85
N ASN A 33 4.23 -9.82 11.21
CA ASN A 33 4.74 -11.10 11.73
C ASN A 33 4.77 -12.22 10.68
N LEU A 34 4.35 -11.97 9.44
CA LEU A 34 4.19 -12.99 8.40
C LEU A 34 5.09 -12.78 7.17
N VAL A 35 5.55 -11.56 6.92
CA VAL A 35 6.41 -11.23 5.78
C VAL A 35 7.87 -11.57 6.09
N SER A 36 8.51 -12.32 5.20
CA SER A 36 9.94 -12.64 5.24
C SER A 36 10.77 -11.71 4.34
N CYS A 37 10.24 -11.34 3.17
CA CYS A 37 10.91 -10.48 2.21
C CYS A 37 9.91 -9.58 1.45
N LEU A 38 10.35 -8.38 1.10
CA LEU A 38 9.66 -7.50 0.18
C LEU A 38 10.65 -7.12 -0.93
N GLU A 39 10.40 -7.62 -2.13
CA GLU A 39 11.16 -7.25 -3.32
C GLU A 39 10.39 -6.21 -4.12
N ILE A 40 11.05 -5.11 -4.49
CA ILE A 40 10.47 -4.04 -5.30
C ILE A 40 11.07 -4.12 -6.69
N TYR A 41 10.24 -4.33 -7.70
CA TYR A 41 10.68 -4.35 -9.10
C TYR A 41 10.73 -2.95 -9.68
N GLN A 42 9.66 -2.17 -9.50
CA GLN A 42 9.57 -0.85 -10.12
C GLN A 42 8.83 0.15 -9.21
N VAL A 43 9.23 1.40 -9.34
CA VAL A 43 8.54 2.57 -8.79
C VAL A 43 8.33 3.54 -9.93
N ILE A 44 7.07 3.84 -10.25
CA ILE A 44 6.70 4.75 -11.33
C ILE A 44 5.95 5.92 -10.71
N THR A 45 6.28 7.15 -11.10
CA THR A 45 5.63 8.36 -10.58
C THR A 45 5.20 9.28 -11.73
N HIS A 46 4.03 9.91 -11.59
CA HIS A 46 3.57 10.94 -12.51
C HIS A 46 2.61 11.91 -11.81
N GLY A 47 3.01 13.17 -11.68
CA GLY A 47 2.21 14.20 -11.02
C GLY A 47 1.88 13.85 -9.56
N LYS A 48 0.59 13.64 -9.26
CA LYS A 48 0.10 13.26 -7.92
C LYS A 48 -0.09 11.75 -7.73
N PHE A 49 0.44 10.93 -8.64
CA PHE A 49 0.27 9.48 -8.61
C PHE A 49 1.61 8.77 -8.54
N ALA A 50 1.64 7.63 -7.86
CA ALA A 50 2.74 6.69 -7.92
C ALA A 50 2.21 5.25 -7.97
N SER A 51 2.96 4.35 -8.58
CA SER A 51 2.72 2.90 -8.49
C SER A 51 4.01 2.19 -8.09
N ILE A 52 3.88 1.20 -7.23
CA ILE A 52 4.97 0.33 -6.78
C ILE A 52 4.52 -1.10 -6.98
N ASN A 53 5.34 -1.93 -7.61
CA ASN A 53 5.05 -3.36 -7.76
C ASN A 53 6.27 -4.21 -7.43
N GLY A 54 6.01 -5.48 -7.17
CA GLY A 54 7.02 -6.45 -6.78
C GLY A 54 6.38 -7.70 -6.20
N VAL A 55 7.11 -8.38 -5.32
CA VAL A 55 6.69 -9.61 -4.65
C VAL A 55 6.86 -9.47 -3.14
N ILE A 56 5.84 -9.93 -2.40
CA ILE A 56 5.90 -10.13 -0.95
C ILE A 56 6.11 -11.63 -0.72
N SER A 57 7.24 -12.01 -0.13
CA SER A 57 7.48 -13.38 0.31
C SER A 57 7.08 -13.51 1.78
N LEU A 58 6.35 -14.57 2.11
CA LEU A 58 5.93 -14.90 3.48
C LEU A 58 6.88 -15.92 4.12
N ILE A 59 6.85 -16.01 5.44
CA ILE A 59 7.70 -16.95 6.21
C ILE A 59 7.41 -18.42 5.85
N ASN A 60 6.19 -18.74 5.43
CA ASN A 60 5.80 -20.08 4.99
C ASN A 60 6.23 -20.41 3.53
N GLY A 61 6.95 -19.51 2.86
CA GLY A 61 7.38 -19.68 1.47
C GLY A 61 6.35 -19.29 0.41
N THR A 62 5.17 -18.80 0.81
CA THR A 62 4.18 -18.26 -0.14
C THR A 62 4.66 -16.93 -0.70
N GLU A 63 4.49 -16.71 -1.99
CA GLU A 63 4.78 -15.45 -2.67
C GLU A 63 3.48 -14.78 -3.12
N ILE A 64 3.43 -13.46 -2.98
CA ILE A 64 2.29 -12.62 -3.36
C ILE A 64 2.80 -11.54 -4.30
N ASP A 65 2.47 -11.65 -5.58
CA ASP A 65 2.66 -10.56 -6.53
C ASP A 65 1.76 -9.38 -6.15
N PHE A 66 2.35 -8.19 -6.09
CA PHE A 66 1.63 -7.00 -5.66
C PHE A 66 1.83 -5.81 -6.58
N CYS A 67 0.81 -4.94 -6.60
CA CYS A 67 0.91 -3.58 -7.08
C CYS A 67 0.13 -2.65 -6.15
N ASP A 68 0.77 -1.59 -5.67
CA ASP A 68 0.16 -0.52 -4.90
C ASP A 68 0.18 0.77 -5.69
N VAL A 69 -1.01 1.35 -5.90
CA VAL A 69 -1.18 2.66 -6.55
C VAL A 69 -1.52 3.69 -5.50
N TYR A 70 -0.68 4.70 -5.39
CA TYR A 70 -0.78 5.80 -4.45
C TYR A 70 -1.31 7.04 -5.14
N THR A 71 -2.23 7.75 -4.47
CA THR A 71 -2.56 9.12 -4.81
C THR A 71 -2.10 10.06 -3.70
N PHE A 72 -1.43 11.14 -4.08
CA PHE A 72 -1.01 12.21 -3.18
C PHE A 72 -2.04 13.35 -3.14
N SER A 73 -2.03 14.12 -2.04
CA SER A 73 -2.89 15.30 -1.85
C SER A 73 -2.60 16.40 -2.88
N ASN A 74 -1.35 16.52 -3.32
CA ASN A 74 -0.90 17.42 -4.39
C ASN A 74 0.35 16.84 -5.07
N SER A 75 0.81 17.47 -6.16
CA SER A 75 1.99 17.05 -6.93
C SER A 75 3.30 17.69 -6.46
N SER A 76 3.29 18.42 -5.34
CA SER A 76 4.50 19.04 -4.79
C SER A 76 5.28 18.02 -3.95
N ARG A 77 6.53 18.35 -3.61
CA ARG A 77 7.38 17.52 -2.74
C ARG A 77 6.79 17.30 -1.33
N THR A 78 5.79 18.08 -0.93
CA THR A 78 5.11 17.97 0.38
C THR A 78 3.77 17.23 0.29
N GLY A 79 3.45 16.67 -0.88
CA GLY A 79 2.26 15.85 -1.08
C GLY A 79 2.21 14.68 -0.10
N LYS A 80 1.13 14.59 0.68
CA LYS A 80 0.84 13.47 1.59
C LYS A 80 0.09 12.39 0.84
N VAL A 81 0.28 11.12 1.20
CA VAL A 81 -0.57 10.04 0.70
C VAL A 81 -2.00 10.27 1.20
N LYS A 82 -2.97 10.26 0.27
CA LYS A 82 -4.40 10.38 0.59
C LYS A 82 -5.19 9.12 0.27
N GLU A 83 -4.70 8.33 -0.69
CA GLU A 83 -5.37 7.11 -1.13
C GLU A 83 -4.32 6.07 -1.52
N ILE A 84 -4.59 4.81 -1.18
CA ILE A 84 -3.85 3.64 -1.66
C ILE A 84 -4.86 2.66 -2.25
N LYS A 85 -4.55 2.11 -3.42
CA LYS A 85 -5.27 0.98 -4.02
C LYS A 85 -4.30 -0.17 -4.18
N SER A 86 -4.59 -1.27 -3.50
CA SER A 86 -3.75 -2.46 -3.47
C SER A 86 -4.35 -3.57 -4.30
N TYR A 87 -3.53 -4.07 -5.22
CA TYR A 87 -3.73 -5.30 -5.97
C TYR A 87 -2.77 -6.34 -5.41
N ARG A 88 -3.29 -7.52 -5.10
CA ARG A 88 -2.55 -8.68 -4.61
C ARG A 88 -3.07 -9.87 -5.40
N LEU A 89 -2.19 -10.70 -5.95
CA LEU A 89 -2.58 -11.92 -6.67
C LEU A 89 -2.46 -13.14 -5.77
#